data_AF-A0A9D5KYE6-F1
#
_entry.id   AF-A0A9D5KYE6-F1
#
_cell.length_a   1.000
_cell.length_b   1.000
_cell.length_c   1.000
_cell.angle_alpha   90.00
_cell.angle_beta   90.00
_cell.angle_gamma   90.00
#
_symmetry.space_group_name_H-M   'P 1'
#
loop_
_entity.id
_entity.type
_entity.pdbx_description
1 polymer ?
#
loop_
_entity_poly.entity_id
_entity_poly.type
_entity_poly.pdbx_seq_one_letter_code
_entity_poly.pdbx_strand_id
1 'polypeptide(L)'
;KYFRAPGFSIRPSESWAFEILHDLGIEIDCSVFPGHHAHGGFPTYGKSEPAIIDVHGKKIKEMPISCREVGGHHIVYQGGGYFRLFPYSLIKSWALKDSDYLLSYIHPRDLDAGQPMVPGLPLVRKFKSYVGLKGAENKLRKLLTDFRFIDLSMANELINWDDVKKIVL
;
A
#
# COMPACT_ATOMS: atom_id res chain seq x y z
N LYS A 1 13.75 2.26 -11.71
CA LYS A 1 14.10 2.79 -10.37
C LYS A 1 13.06 2.43 -9.30
N TYR A 2 11.75 2.55 -9.55
CA TYR A 2 10.70 2.18 -8.58
C TYR A 2 9.91 0.96 -9.07
N PHE A 3 9.51 0.09 -8.15
CA PHE A 3 8.69 -1.08 -8.45
C PHE A 3 7.57 -1.29 -7.42
N ARG A 4 6.51 -1.99 -7.85
CA ARG A 4 5.46 -2.50 -6.97
C ARG A 4 4.80 -3.71 -7.62
N ALA A 5 4.92 -4.86 -6.98
CA ALA A 5 4.33 -6.10 -7.43
C ALA A 5 2.79 -6.03 -7.46
N PRO A 6 2.14 -6.68 -8.43
CA PRO A 6 0.69 -6.83 -8.43
C PRO A 6 0.18 -7.45 -7.13
N GLY A 7 -0.80 -6.81 -6.49
CA GLY A 7 -1.47 -7.35 -5.31
C GLY A 7 -0.63 -7.38 -4.03
N PHE A 8 0.50 -6.67 -3.97
CA PHE A 8 1.43 -6.69 -2.84
C PHE A 8 1.91 -8.12 -2.52
N SER A 9 2.37 -8.81 -3.57
CA SER A 9 2.56 -10.26 -3.55
C SER A 9 3.97 -10.71 -3.17
N ILE A 10 4.90 -9.81 -2.86
CA ILE A 10 6.24 -10.20 -2.39
C ILE A 10 6.17 -10.48 -0.89
N ARG A 11 6.49 -11.72 -0.51
CA ARG A 11 6.46 -12.24 0.86
C ARG A 11 7.82 -12.83 1.20
N PRO A 12 8.06 -13.29 2.45
CA PRO A 12 9.31 -13.98 2.79
C PRO A 12 9.64 -15.16 1.86
N SER A 13 8.64 -15.92 1.40
CA SER A 13 8.86 -17.05 0.48
C SER A 13 9.25 -16.63 -0.94
N GLU A 14 9.06 -15.36 -1.31
CA GLU A 14 9.46 -14.78 -2.60
C GLU A 14 10.56 -13.72 -2.43
N SER A 15 11.40 -13.86 -1.39
CA SER A 15 12.52 -12.93 -1.14
C SER A 15 13.48 -12.82 -2.34
N TRP A 16 13.61 -13.89 -3.14
CA TRP A 16 14.34 -13.91 -4.41
C TRP A 16 13.95 -12.76 -5.35
N ALA A 17 12.71 -12.27 -5.28
CA ALA A 17 12.25 -11.17 -6.12
C ALA A 17 13.03 -9.88 -5.82
N PHE A 18 13.38 -9.62 -4.55
CA PHE A 18 14.19 -8.45 -4.18
C PHE A 18 15.60 -8.53 -4.76
N GLU A 19 16.19 -9.72 -4.85
CA GLU A 19 17.48 -9.93 -5.50
C GLU A 19 17.42 -9.57 -6.99
N ILE A 20 16.37 -10.02 -7.68
CA ILE A 20 16.16 -9.71 -9.10
C ILE A 20 15.90 -8.21 -9.31
N LEU A 21 15.10 -7.59 -8.44
CA LEU A 21 14.86 -6.14 -8.51
C LEU A 21 16.17 -5.35 -8.35
N HIS A 22 17.01 -5.74 -7.39
CA HIS A 22 18.33 -5.15 -7.19
C HIS A 22 19.21 -5.30 -8.44
N ASP A 23 19.31 -6.50 -9.01
CA ASP A 23 20.13 -6.79 -10.20
C ASP A 23 19.68 -5.99 -11.43
N LEU A 24 18.38 -5.70 -11.53
CA LEU A 24 17.80 -4.88 -12.59
C LEU A 24 17.93 -3.37 -12.35
N GLY A 25 18.59 -2.94 -11.27
CA GLY A 25 18.76 -1.53 -10.93
C GLY A 25 17.48 -0.86 -10.43
N ILE A 26 16.54 -1.62 -9.86
CA ILE A 26 15.44 -1.07 -9.06
C ILE A 26 16.01 -0.70 -7.70
N GLU A 27 15.77 0.54 -7.29
CA GLU A 27 16.32 1.11 -6.06
C GLU A 27 15.31 1.05 -4.92
N ILE A 28 14.02 1.20 -5.25
CA ILE A 28 12.91 1.27 -4.28
C ILE A 28 11.79 0.34 -4.70
N ASP A 29 11.32 -0.45 -3.74
CA ASP A 29 10.13 -1.28 -3.85
C ASP A 29 9.01 -0.81 -2.91
N CYS A 30 7.77 -1.10 -3.28
CA CYS A 30 6.57 -0.84 -2.48
C CYS A 30 5.64 -2.06 -2.45
N SER A 31 6.20 -3.27 -2.59
CA SER A 31 5.41 -4.49 -2.77
C SER A 31 4.98 -5.13 -1.46
N VAL A 32 5.56 -4.74 -0.33
CA VAL A 32 5.30 -5.41 0.94
C VAL A 32 3.98 -4.95 1.55
N PHE A 33 3.19 -5.94 1.99
CA PHE A 33 2.03 -5.76 2.85
C PHE A 33 2.37 -6.15 4.29
N PRO A 34 2.50 -5.19 5.24
CA PRO A 34 2.89 -5.45 6.63
C PRO A 34 1.77 -6.08 7.48
N GLY A 35 1.38 -7.31 7.14
CA GLY A 35 0.27 -7.99 7.80
C GLY A 35 -0.24 -9.16 6.97
N HIS A 36 -1.38 -9.72 7.40
CA HIS A 36 -2.06 -10.78 6.66
C HIS A 36 -2.85 -10.19 5.49
N HIS A 37 -2.62 -10.70 4.28
CA HIS A 37 -3.30 -10.27 3.07
C HIS A 37 -3.79 -11.47 2.24
N ALA A 38 -4.73 -11.25 1.32
CA ALA A 38 -5.27 -12.31 0.46
C ALA A 38 -4.19 -13.03 -0.38
N HIS A 39 -3.10 -12.34 -0.69
CA HIS A 39 -1.95 -12.92 -1.39
C HIS A 39 -0.84 -13.43 -0.44
N GLY A 40 -1.09 -13.47 0.87
CA GLY A 40 -0.19 -14.00 1.91
C GLY A 40 0.43 -12.93 2.80
N GLY A 41 0.81 -11.78 2.25
CA GLY A 41 1.37 -10.65 3.00
C GLY A 41 2.67 -10.97 3.77
N PHE A 42 3.10 -10.06 4.63
CA PHE A 42 4.37 -10.13 5.36
C PHE A 42 4.17 -9.75 6.84
N PRO A 43 3.53 -10.60 7.66
CA PRO A 43 3.21 -10.27 9.06
C PRO A 43 4.42 -9.95 9.93
N THR A 44 5.56 -10.60 9.68
CA THR A 44 6.82 -10.38 10.41
C THR A 44 7.49 -9.04 10.08
N TYR A 45 6.96 -8.28 9.12
CA TYR A 45 7.44 -6.92 8.82
C TYR A 45 7.18 -5.95 9.99
N GLY A 46 6.15 -6.20 10.80
CA GLY A 46 5.74 -5.34 11.89
C GLY A 46 5.08 -4.04 11.41
N LYS A 47 5.38 -2.91 12.07
CA LYS A 47 4.80 -1.60 11.74
C LYS A 47 5.07 -1.21 10.27
N SER A 48 4.08 -0.61 9.61
CA SER A 48 4.26 0.02 8.29
C SER A 48 5.19 1.22 8.42
N GLU A 49 6.46 1.05 8.06
CA GLU A 49 7.48 2.08 8.02
C GLU A 49 8.55 1.68 7.00
N PRO A 50 9.33 2.64 6.45
CA PRO A 50 10.40 2.34 5.52
C PRO A 50 11.42 1.37 6.11
N ALA A 51 12.00 0.53 5.26
CA ALA A 51 13.02 -0.44 5.66
C ALA A 51 14.07 -0.62 4.56
N ILE A 52 15.24 -1.13 4.94
CA ILE A 52 16.14 -1.77 3.99
C ILE A 52 15.92 -3.28 4.10
N ILE A 53 15.53 -3.90 2.99
CA ILE A 53 15.47 -5.36 2.88
C ILE A 53 16.80 -5.83 2.29
N ASP A 54 17.47 -6.74 3.00
CA ASP A 54 18.73 -7.36 2.60
C ASP A 54 18.47 -8.85 2.35
N VAL A 55 18.70 -9.28 1.12
CA VAL A 55 18.63 -10.69 0.71
C VAL A 55 20.00 -11.06 0.16
N HIS A 56 20.75 -11.90 0.90
CA HIS A 56 22.10 -12.34 0.54
C HIS A 56 23.08 -11.20 0.18
N GLY A 57 23.00 -10.06 0.85
CA GLY A 57 23.84 -8.88 0.59
C GLY A 57 23.30 -7.93 -0.47
N LYS A 58 22.22 -8.30 -1.18
CA LYS A 58 21.50 -7.43 -2.10
C LYS A 58 20.47 -6.64 -1.34
N LYS A 59 20.67 -5.32 -1.31
CA LYS A 59 19.85 -4.39 -0.54
C LYS A 59 18.89 -3.64 -1.43
N ILE A 60 17.64 -3.52 -0.99
CA ILE A 60 16.61 -2.70 -1.61
C ILE A 60 15.90 -1.87 -0.56
N LYS A 61 15.55 -0.63 -0.93
CA LYS A 61 14.75 0.25 -0.09
C LYS A 61 13.28 -0.15 -0.22
N GLU A 62 12.62 -0.46 0.89
CA GLU A 62 11.20 -0.80 0.92
C GLU A 62 10.38 0.34 1.52
N MET A 63 9.30 0.70 0.83
CA MET A 63 8.24 1.59 1.30
C MET A 63 6.92 0.81 1.29
N PRO A 64 6.56 0.16 2.40
CA PRO A 64 5.44 -0.78 2.43
C PRO A 64 4.09 -0.06 2.35
N ILE A 65 3.02 -0.77 1.96
CA ILE A 65 1.68 -0.18 2.06
C ILE A 65 1.31 0.12 3.53
N SER A 66 0.71 1.29 3.77
CA SER A 66 0.21 1.64 5.10
C SER A 66 -1.01 0.81 5.47
N CYS A 67 -0.90 0.11 6.59
CA CYS A 67 -2.02 -0.60 7.20
C CYS A 67 -2.15 -0.23 8.68
N ARG A 68 -3.39 -0.27 9.15
CA ARG A 68 -3.73 -0.07 10.56
C ARG A 68 -4.30 -1.36 11.12
N GLU A 69 -3.82 -1.77 12.28
CA GLU A 69 -4.38 -2.91 12.98
C GLU A 69 -5.66 -2.49 13.73
N VAL A 70 -6.77 -3.18 13.46
CA VAL A 70 -8.06 -3.00 14.15
C VAL A 70 -8.60 -4.37 14.49
N GLY A 71 -8.68 -4.69 15.79
CA GLY A 71 -9.21 -5.97 16.27
C GLY A 71 -8.45 -7.19 15.73
N GLY A 72 -7.12 -7.11 15.64
CA GLY A 72 -6.26 -8.18 15.09
C GLY A 72 -6.21 -8.26 13.55
N HIS A 73 -6.92 -7.37 12.85
CA HIS A 73 -6.93 -7.33 11.38
C HIS A 73 -6.16 -6.12 10.85
N HIS A 74 -5.33 -6.35 9.83
CA HIS A 74 -4.56 -5.29 9.16
C HIS A 74 -5.39 -4.69 8.03
N ILE A 75 -5.83 -3.46 8.23
CA ILE A 75 -6.73 -2.75 7.33
C ILE A 75 -5.92 -1.70 6.55
N VAL A 76 -5.83 -1.86 5.24
CA VAL A 76 -5.36 -0.80 4.34
C VAL A 76 -6.52 0.15 4.10
N TYR A 77 -6.32 1.45 4.30
CA TYR A 77 -7.39 2.44 4.17
C TYR A 77 -7.05 3.59 3.22
N GLN A 78 -5.79 3.73 2.83
CA GLN A 78 -5.28 4.76 1.91
C GLN A 78 -5.33 4.33 0.43
N GLY A 79 -6.16 3.34 0.10
CA GLY A 79 -6.36 2.89 -1.27
C GLY A 79 -7.33 1.72 -1.44
N GLY A 80 -7.61 1.40 -2.71
CA GLY A 80 -8.38 0.22 -3.11
C GLY A 80 -9.82 0.16 -2.58
N GLY A 81 -10.31 -1.06 -2.34
CA GLY A 81 -11.70 -1.30 -1.94
C GLY A 81 -12.08 -0.67 -0.60
N TYR A 82 -11.17 -0.67 0.38
CA TYR A 82 -11.42 -0.07 1.69
C TYR A 82 -11.54 1.45 1.63
N PHE A 83 -10.71 2.12 0.82
CA PHE A 83 -10.86 3.55 0.58
C PHE A 83 -12.25 3.89 0.04
N ARG A 84 -12.81 3.07 -0.86
CA ARG A 84 -14.18 3.23 -1.36
C ARG A 84 -15.25 2.91 -0.31
N LEU A 85 -15.04 1.87 0.48
CA LEU A 85 -15.99 1.40 1.49
C LEU A 85 -16.14 2.37 2.67
N PHE A 86 -15.03 2.86 3.22
CA PHE A 86 -15.06 3.61 4.46
C PHE A 86 -15.50 5.08 4.29
N PRO A 87 -16.15 5.67 5.32
CA PRO A 87 -16.41 7.10 5.36
C PRO A 87 -15.12 7.92 5.38
N TYR A 88 -15.13 9.10 4.74
CA TYR A 88 -13.97 9.98 4.70
C TYR A 88 -13.49 10.45 6.08
N SER A 89 -14.42 10.73 7.00
CA SER A 89 -14.10 11.15 8.37
C SER A 89 -13.26 10.11 9.11
N LEU A 90 -13.53 8.82 8.89
CA LEU A 90 -12.76 7.73 9.46
C LEU A 90 -11.36 7.66 8.85
N ILE A 91 -11.27 7.72 7.52
CA ILE A 91 -9.99 7.75 6.77
C ILE A 91 -9.12 8.92 7.27
N LYS A 92 -9.70 10.12 7.34
CA LYS A 92 -9.01 11.32 7.84
C LYS A 92 -8.54 11.15 9.29
N SER A 93 -9.40 10.60 10.16
CA SER A 93 -9.04 10.36 11.56
C SER A 93 -7.89 9.37 11.71
N TRP A 94 -7.87 8.30 10.92
CA TRP A 94 -6.77 7.33 10.93
C TRP A 94 -5.49 7.92 10.36
N ALA A 95 -5.57 8.64 9.22
CA ALA A 95 -4.42 9.31 8.63
C ALA A 95 -3.77 10.33 9.58
N LEU A 96 -4.55 11.09 10.34
CA LEU A 96 -4.02 12.03 11.34
C LEU A 96 -3.33 11.33 12.52
N LYS A 97 -3.74 10.12 12.86
CA LYS A 97 -3.15 9.34 13.95
C LYS A 97 -1.91 8.55 13.51
N ASP A 98 -1.86 8.17 12.24
CA ASP A 98 -0.76 7.39 11.63
C ASP A 98 0.23 8.31 10.89
N SER A 99 0.38 9.57 11.34
CA SER A 99 1.03 10.65 10.58
C SER A 99 2.53 10.47 10.30
N ASP A 100 3.19 9.52 10.97
CA ASP A 100 4.63 9.26 10.79
C ASP A 100 4.94 8.71 9.40
N TYR A 101 4.04 7.91 8.83
CA TYR A 101 4.23 7.27 7.53
C TYR A 101 2.90 6.86 6.89
N LEU A 102 2.63 7.42 5.71
CA LEU A 102 1.43 7.13 4.93
C LEU A 102 1.75 6.97 3.44
N LEU A 103 1.65 5.75 2.94
CA LEU A 103 1.67 5.45 1.52
C LEU A 103 0.24 5.26 1.03
N SER A 104 -0.18 6.16 0.14
CA SER A 104 -1.48 6.10 -0.52
C SER A 104 -1.34 5.57 -1.94
N TYR A 105 -2.35 4.85 -2.42
CA TYR A 105 -2.43 4.41 -3.81
C TYR A 105 -3.89 4.37 -4.27
N ILE A 106 -4.12 4.54 -5.57
CA ILE A 106 -5.47 4.44 -6.12
C ILE A 106 -5.42 3.77 -7.49
N HIS A 107 -6.40 2.91 -7.79
CA HIS A 107 -6.56 2.41 -9.15
C HIS A 107 -7.43 3.39 -9.93
N PRO A 108 -7.17 3.61 -11.23
CA PRO A 108 -8.07 4.42 -12.07
C PRO A 108 -9.52 3.94 -12.02
N ARG A 109 -9.74 2.61 -11.98
CA ARG A 109 -11.09 2.02 -11.82
C ARG A 109 -11.79 2.46 -10.54
N ASP A 110 -11.05 2.76 -9.47
CA ASP A 110 -11.64 3.12 -8.19
C ASP A 110 -12.32 4.50 -8.26
N LEU A 111 -11.99 5.29 -9.29
CA LEU A 111 -12.53 6.61 -9.59
C LEU A 111 -13.53 6.61 -10.76
N ASP A 112 -13.74 5.46 -11.40
CA ASP A 112 -14.68 5.31 -12.51
C ASP A 112 -16.02 4.75 -12.03
N ALA A 113 -16.91 5.64 -11.61
CA ALA A 113 -18.25 5.26 -11.18
C ALA A 113 -19.17 4.82 -12.34
N GLY A 114 -18.81 5.13 -13.59
CA GLY A 114 -19.56 4.77 -14.78
C GLY A 114 -19.17 3.41 -15.38
N GLN A 115 -18.12 2.77 -14.85
CA GLN A 115 -17.61 1.52 -15.41
C GLN A 115 -18.69 0.42 -15.47
N PRO A 116 -18.71 -0.39 -16.54
CA PRO A 116 -19.71 -1.43 -16.69
C PRO A 116 -19.58 -2.52 -15.61
N MET A 117 -20.73 -3.09 -15.24
CA MET A 117 -20.75 -4.25 -14.36
C MET A 117 -20.43 -5.52 -15.15
N VAL A 118 -19.45 -6.30 -14.68
CA VAL A 118 -19.11 -7.59 -15.29
C VAL A 118 -20.26 -8.58 -14.98
N PRO A 119 -20.89 -9.17 -16.01
CA PRO A 119 -21.99 -10.11 -15.81
C PRO A 119 -21.50 -11.41 -15.17
N GLY A 120 -22.38 -12.08 -14.42
CA GLY A 120 -22.09 -13.38 -13.82
C GLY A 120 -21.14 -13.38 -12.61
N LEU A 121 -20.74 -12.21 -12.08
CA LEU A 121 -19.91 -12.14 -10.89
C LEU A 121 -20.64 -12.66 -9.63
N PRO A 122 -20.01 -13.52 -8.82
CA PRO A 122 -20.52 -13.86 -7.48
C PRO A 122 -20.77 -12.60 -6.65
N LEU A 123 -21.82 -12.62 -5.81
CA LEU A 123 -22.28 -11.46 -5.04
C LEU A 123 -21.14 -10.77 -4.25
N VAL A 124 -20.27 -11.55 -3.61
CA VAL A 124 -19.13 -11.02 -2.85
C VAL A 124 -18.13 -10.28 -3.74
N ARG A 125 -17.83 -10.83 -4.92
CA ARG A 125 -16.92 -10.17 -5.88
C ARG A 125 -17.56 -8.91 -6.43
N LYS A 126 -18.85 -8.97 -6.79
CA LYS A 126 -19.62 -7.79 -7.24
C LYS A 126 -19.59 -6.69 -6.18
N PHE A 127 -19.84 -7.02 -4.91
CA PHE A 127 -19.76 -6.05 -3.82
C PHE A 127 -18.36 -5.41 -3.74
N LYS A 128 -17.29 -6.20 -3.64
CA LYS A 128 -15.91 -5.69 -3.55
C LYS A 128 -15.52 -4.81 -4.75
N SER A 129 -15.98 -5.17 -5.95
CA SER A 129 -15.67 -4.43 -7.17
C SER A 129 -16.38 -3.08 -7.25
N TYR A 130 -17.65 -2.99 -6.85
CA TYR A 130 -18.50 -1.84 -7.16
C TYR A 130 -18.91 -0.97 -5.97
N VAL A 131 -18.72 -1.44 -4.72
CA VAL A 131 -19.08 -0.66 -3.54
C VAL A 131 -18.34 0.68 -3.50
N GLY A 132 -19.07 1.74 -3.18
CA GLY A 132 -18.50 3.06 -2.88
C GLY A 132 -17.93 3.86 -4.07
N LEU A 133 -18.00 3.36 -5.32
CA LEU A 133 -17.42 4.02 -6.50
C LEU A 133 -17.91 5.46 -6.68
N LYS A 134 -19.22 5.71 -6.56
CA LYS A 134 -19.82 7.06 -6.75
C LYS A 134 -19.21 8.14 -5.84
N GLY A 135 -18.75 7.77 -4.64
CA GLY A 135 -18.19 8.72 -3.68
C GLY A 135 -16.67 8.80 -3.69
N ALA A 136 -15.98 7.92 -4.42
CA ALA A 136 -14.53 7.77 -4.33
C ALA A 136 -13.77 9.01 -4.80
N GLU A 137 -14.18 9.60 -5.92
CA GLU A 137 -13.54 10.81 -6.46
C GLU A 137 -13.66 12.00 -5.50
N ASN A 138 -14.84 12.26 -4.96
CA ASN A 138 -15.04 13.33 -3.98
C ASN A 138 -14.20 13.10 -2.71
N LYS A 139 -14.06 11.84 -2.26
CA LYS A 139 -13.16 11.49 -1.15
C LYS A 139 -11.70 11.77 -1.48
N LEU A 140 -11.25 11.42 -2.68
CA LEU A 140 -9.89 11.72 -3.13
C LEU A 140 -9.64 13.22 -3.16
N ARG A 141 -10.58 14.02 -3.70
CA ARG A 141 -10.48 15.49 -3.71
C ARG A 141 -10.29 16.05 -2.31
N LYS A 142 -11.11 15.61 -1.34
CA LYS A 142 -10.97 16.03 0.06
C LYS A 142 -9.63 15.61 0.64
N LEU A 143 -9.17 14.38 0.39
CA LEU A 143 -7.88 13.87 0.86
C LEU A 143 -6.73 14.75 0.34
N LEU A 144 -6.73 15.09 -0.95
CA LEU A 144 -5.72 15.93 -1.58
C LEU A 144 -5.76 17.40 -1.12
N THR A 145 -6.91 17.88 -0.64
CA THR A 145 -7.03 19.22 -0.03
C THR A 145 -6.61 19.24 1.43
N ASP A 146 -6.98 18.23 2.20
CA ASP A 146 -6.76 18.18 3.65
C ASP A 146 -5.32 17.80 4.04
N PHE A 147 -4.57 17.15 3.14
CA PHE A 147 -3.22 16.67 3.40
C PHE A 147 -2.25 17.10 2.31
N ARG A 148 -1.00 17.33 2.71
CA ARG A 148 0.10 17.57 1.76
C ARG A 148 0.62 16.23 1.24
N PHE A 149 0.53 16.04 -0.07
CA PHE A 149 1.13 14.89 -0.74
C PHE A 149 2.50 15.24 -1.30
N ILE A 150 3.36 14.24 -1.30
CA ILE A 150 4.65 14.21 -2.01
C ILE A 150 4.70 12.93 -2.84
N ASP A 151 5.55 12.89 -3.84
CA ASP A 151 5.83 11.66 -4.59
C ASP A 151 6.88 10.78 -3.88
N LEU A 152 7.10 9.58 -4.43
CA LEU A 152 8.08 8.62 -3.89
C LEU A 152 9.53 9.10 -4.01
N SER A 153 9.83 10.01 -4.95
CA SER A 153 11.19 10.54 -5.10
C SER A 153 11.52 11.49 -3.96
N MET A 154 10.63 12.44 -3.71
CA MET A 154 10.73 13.35 -2.57
C MET A 154 10.72 12.58 -1.24
N ALA A 155 9.86 11.57 -1.09
CA ALA A 155 9.87 10.72 0.10
C ALA A 155 11.22 10.03 0.31
N ASN A 156 11.83 9.49 -0.75
CA ASN A 156 13.15 8.86 -0.68
C ASN A 156 14.26 9.83 -0.25
N GLU A 157 14.18 11.10 -0.62
CA GLU A 157 15.13 12.14 -0.20
C GLU A 157 14.94 12.56 1.27
N LEU A 158 13.70 12.55 1.76
CA LEU A 158 13.37 12.94 3.14
C LEU A 158 13.61 11.83 4.17
N ILE A 159 13.57 10.57 3.76
CA ILE A 159 13.82 9.43 4.64
C ILE A 159 15.32 9.32 4.92
N ASN A 160 15.71 9.32 6.20
CA ASN A 160 17.05 8.94 6.61
C ASN A 160 17.22 7.42 6.56
N TRP A 161 17.76 6.91 5.44
CA TRP A 161 17.94 5.47 5.22
C TRP A 161 18.99 4.81 6.14
N ASP A 162 19.77 5.58 6.89
CA ASP A 162 20.69 5.01 7.89
C ASP A 162 19.95 4.62 9.19
N ASP A 163 18.82 5.27 9.48
CA ASP A 163 18.03 5.10 10.70
C ASP A 163 16.83 4.15 10.51
N VAL A 164 16.53 3.73 9.28
CA VAL A 164 15.42 2.81 9.02
C VAL A 164 15.73 1.40 9.52
N LYS A 165 14.68 0.62 9.81
CA LYS A 165 14.85 -0.79 10.16
C LYS A 165 15.50 -1.57 9.02
N LYS A 166 16.28 -2.58 9.40
CA LYS A 166 16.94 -3.50 8.47
C LYS A 166 16.32 -4.88 8.64
N ILE A 167 15.80 -5.43 7.54
CA ILE A 167 15.18 -6.74 7.50
C ILE A 167 16.09 -7.64 6.67
N VAL A 168 16.64 -8.68 7.30
CA VAL A 168 17.44 -9.69 6.62
C VAL A 168 16.56 -10.90 6.36
N LEU A 169 16.48 -11.33 5.09
CA LEU A 169 15.68 -12.48 4.64
C LEU A 169 16.56 -13.60 4.09
#